data_AF-A0A660MID7-F1
#
_entry.id   AF-A0A660MID7-F1
#
_cell.length_a   1.000
_cell.length_b   1.000
_cell.length_c   1.000
_cell.angle_alpha   90.00
_cell.angle_beta   90.00
_cell.angle_gamma   90.00
#
_symmetry.space_group_name_H-M   'P 1'
#
loop_
_entity.id
_entity.type
_entity.pdbx_description
1 polymer ?
#
loop_
_entity_poly.entity_id
_entity_poly.type
_entity_poly.pdbx_seq_one_letter_code
_entity_poly.pdbx_strand_id
1 'polypeptide(L)' 'CQNLIIAANALGYAACWLSSWAAHDADVKAALNVAANDEILGFILLGTPAAAATERPRPPLADVVVWHE' A
#
# COMPACT_ATOMS: atom_id res chain seq x y z
N CYS A 1 5.32 4.29 -2.96
CA CYS A 1 4.48 3.74 -4.06
C CYS A 1 3.05 4.31 -4.10
N GLN A 2 2.76 5.45 -3.45
CA GLN A 2 1.43 6.08 -3.49
C GLN A 2 1.02 6.51 -4.91
N ASN A 3 1.93 7.11 -5.68
CA ASN A 3 1.65 7.60 -7.03
C ASN A 3 1.16 6.48 -7.97
N LEU A 4 1.72 5.28 -7.86
CA LEU A 4 1.28 4.10 -8.62
C LEU A 4 -0.17 3.75 -8.29
N ILE A 5 -0.54 3.76 -7.01
CA ILE A 5 -1.90 3.45 -6.54
C ILE A 5 -2.90 4.51 -7.03
N ILE A 6 -2.52 5.79 -6.99
CA ILE A 6 -3.35 6.88 -7.52
C ILE A 6 -3.57 6.69 -9.02
N ALA A 7 -2.51 6.43 -9.78
CA ALA A 7 -2.59 6.22 -11.22
C ALA A 7 -3.45 5.00 -11.58
N ALA A 8 -3.29 3.89 -10.86
CA ALA A 8 -4.12 2.69 -11.04
C ALA A 8 -5.62 2.98 -10.82
N ASN A 9 -5.97 3.71 -9.76
CA ASN A 9 -7.34 4.13 -9.50
C ASN A 9 -7.88 5.05 -10.61
N ALA A 10 -7.06 5.99 -11.10
CA ALA A 10 -7.45 6.87 -12.20
C ALA A 10 -7.72 6.11 -13.51
N LEU A 11 -7.06 4.97 -13.71
CA LEU A 11 -7.28 4.05 -14.84
C LEU A 11 -8.45 3.08 -14.60
N GLY A 12 -9.15 3.15 -13.46
CA GLY A 12 -10.30 2.31 -13.14
C GLY A 12 -9.97 0.99 -12.43
N TYR A 13 -8.71 0.77 -12.01
CA TYR A 13 -8.33 -0.40 -11.22
C TYR A 13 -8.49 -0.15 -9.71
N ALA A 14 -8.86 -1.18 -8.97
CA ALA A 14 -8.70 -1.21 -7.52
C ALA A 14 -7.26 -1.60 -7.17
N ALA A 15 -6.74 -1.03 -6.09
CA ALA A 15 -5.40 -1.31 -5.58
C ALA A 15 -5.43 -1.50 -4.06
N CYS A 16 -4.68 -2.49 -3.57
CA CYS A 16 -4.47 -2.71 -2.14
C CYS A 16 -2.97 -2.89 -1.85
N TRP A 17 -2.40 -1.99 -1.05
CA TRP A 17 -1.03 -2.17 -0.53
C TRP A 17 -1.09 -2.89 0.81
N LEU A 18 -0.47 -4.06 0.88
CA LEU A 18 -0.29 -4.80 2.13
C LEU A 18 1.20 -5.02 2.43
N SER A 19 1.61 -4.58 3.62
CA SER A 19 2.91 -4.91 4.23
C SER A 19 2.67 -6.00 5.28
N SER A 20 2.30 -7.20 4.82
CA SER A 20 1.99 -8.35 5.69
C SER A 20 3.25 -9.13 6.10
N TRP A 21 3.09 -10.19 6.90
CA TRP A 21 4.17 -11.10 7.30
C TRP A 21 5.01 -11.59 6.10
N ALA A 22 4.36 -11.82 4.96
CA ALA A 22 5.02 -12.30 3.75
C ALA A 22 6.09 -11.33 3.21
N ALA A 23 5.99 -10.03 3.52
CA ALA A 23 7.01 -9.05 3.12
C ALA A 23 8.33 -9.23 3.89
N HIS A 24 8.27 -9.88 5.04
CA HIS A 24 9.41 -10.09 5.93
C HIS A 24 9.86 -11.56 6.00
N ASP A 25 9.11 -12.47 5.38
CA ASP A 25 9.36 -13.90 5.40
C ASP A 25 10.56 -14.30 4.52
N ALA A 26 11.47 -15.09 5.08
CA ALA A 26 12.71 -15.48 4.40
C ALA A 26 12.45 -16.42 3.21
N ASP A 27 11.47 -17.32 3.33
CA ASP A 27 11.13 -18.25 2.26
C ASP A 27 10.45 -17.52 1.10
N VAL A 28 9.60 -16.52 1.39
CA VAL A 28 9.01 -15.64 0.36
C VAL A 28 10.08 -14.85 -0.37
N LYS A 29 11.03 -14.24 0.36
CA LYS A 29 12.16 -13.51 -0.25
C LYS A 29 13.00 -14.43 -1.15
N ALA A 30 13.31 -15.64 -0.68
CA ALA A 30 14.04 -16.62 -1.47
C ALA A 30 13.25 -17.04 -2.72
N ALA A 31 11.95 -17.31 -2.59
CA ALA A 31 11.09 -17.71 -3.71
C ALA A 31 10.96 -16.62 -4.80
N LEU A 32 11.04 -15.35 -4.40
CA LEU A 32 11.02 -14.19 -5.31
C LEU A 32 12.41 -13.73 -5.76
N ASN A 33 13.48 -14.47 -5.42
CA ASN A 33 14.88 -14.12 -5.73
C ASN A 33 15.27 -12.71 -5.27
N VAL A 34 14.82 -12.29 -4.08
CA VAL A 34 15.24 -11.03 -3.48
C VAL A 34 16.70 -11.14 -3.06
N ALA A 35 17.52 -10.14 -3.41
CA ALA A 35 18.92 -10.11 -3.03
C ALA A 35 19.08 -9.97 -1.51
N ALA A 36 20.20 -10.44 -0.96
CA ALA A 36 20.44 -10.46 0.49
C ALA A 36 20.38 -9.08 1.17
N ASN A 37 20.60 -8.00 0.41
CA ASN A 37 20.57 -6.62 0.91
C ASN A 37 19.28 -5.87 0.52
N ASP A 38 18.35 -6.53 -0.18
CA ASP A 38 17.09 -5.95 -0.62
C ASP A 38 15.93 -6.39 0.30
N GLU A 39 14.92 -5.54 0.38
CA GLU A 39 13.76 -5.75 1.23
C GLU A 39 12.46 -5.59 0.44
N ILE A 40 11.45 -6.39 0.78
CA ILE A 40 10.09 -6.21 0.25
C ILE A 40 9.38 -5.20 1.16
N LEU A 41 9.05 -4.02 0.63
CA LEU A 41 8.30 -3.00 1.38
C LEU A 41 6.80 -3.31 1.48
N GLY A 42 6.30 -4.18 0.62
CA GLY A 42 4.93 -4.67 0.60
C GLY A 42 4.50 -5.08 -0.79
N PHE A 43 3.30 -5.64 -0.87
CA PHE A 43 2.69 -6.11 -2.11
C PHE A 43 1.56 -5.17 -2.50
N ILE A 44 1.50 -4.82 -3.79
CA ILE A 44 0.39 -4.05 -4.35
C ILE A 44 -0.45 -5.00 -5.19
N LEU A 45 -1.60 -5.40 -4.67
CA LEU A 45 -2.58 -6.19 -5.41
C LEU A 45 -3.42 -5.24 -6.27
N LEU A 46 -3.48 -5.51 -7.57
CA LEU A 46 -4.20 -4.72 -8.57
C LEU A 46 -5.22 -5.59 -9.30
N GLY A 47 -6.40 -5.02 -9.60
CA GLY A 47 -7.42 -5.73 -10.39
C GLY A 47 -8.68 -4.91 -10.62
N THR A 48 -9.65 -5.53 -11.29
CA THR A 48 -10.98 -4.94 -11.50
C THR A 48 -11.71 -4.81 -10.16
N PRO A 49 -12.25 -3.63 -9.79
CA PRO A 49 -13.00 -3.46 -8.55
C PRO A 49 -14.22 -4.40 -8.49
N ALA A 50 -14.30 -5.23 -7.47
CA ALA A 50 -15.47 -6.09 -7.23
C ALA A 50 -16.63 -5.32 -6.54
N ALA A 51 -16.31 -4.23 -5.84
CA ALA A 51 -17.24 -3.35 -5.16
C ALA A 51 -16.63 -1.94 -5.04
N ALA A 52 -17.48 -0.96 -4.72
CA ALA A 52 -17.01 0.39 -4.39
C ALA A 52 -16.20 0.37 -3.09
N ALA A 53 -15.10 1.13 -3.06
CA ALA A 53 -14.32 1.28 -1.85
C ALA A 53 -15.15 2.02 -0.77
N THR A 54 -15.18 1.49 0.44
CA THR A 54 -15.81 2.15 1.58
C THR A 54 -14.97 3.33 2.02
N GLU A 55 -15.59 4.49 2.22
CA GLU A 55 -14.89 5.62 2.84
C GLU A 55 -14.48 5.28 4.27
N ARG A 56 -13.32 5.77 4.69
CA ARG A 56 -12.82 5.60 6.06
C ARG A 56 -12.80 6.97 6.75
N PRO A 57 -13.30 7.11 7.98
CA PRO A 57 -13.18 8.38 8.69
C PRO A 57 -11.70 8.75 8.86
N ARG A 58 -11.36 10.02 8.58
CA ARG A 58 -10.04 10.59 8.92
C ARG A 58 -10.21 11.48 10.16
N PRO A 59 -9.22 11.53 11.08
CA PRO A 59 -9.28 12.42 12.23
C PRO A 59 -9.45 13.90 11.79
N PRO A 60 -10.17 14.73 12.56
CA PRO A 60 -10.19 16.18 12.37
C PRO A 60 -8.78 16.77 12.35
N LEU A 61 -8.54 17.76 11.48
CA LEU A 61 -7.21 18.39 11.36
C LEU A 61 -6.73 19.01 12.69
N ALA A 62 -7.65 19.59 13.47
CA ALA A 62 -7.34 20.20 14.76
C ALA A 62 -6.74 19.20 15.78
N ASP A 63 -6.97 17.90 15.58
CA ASP A 63 -6.50 16.86 16.48
C ASP A 63 -5.11 16.31 16.08
N VAL A 64 -4.66 16.58 14.85
CA VAL A 64 -3.44 15.96 14.28
C VAL A 64 -2.45 16.95 13.67
N VAL A 65 -2.77 18.26 13.65
CA VAL A 65 -1.92 19.32 13.10
C VAL A 65 -1.65 20.37 14.17
N VAL A 66 -0.36 20.69 14.37
CA VAL A 66 0.09 21.82 15.20
C VAL A 66 0.81 22.82 14.30
N TRP A 67 0.38 24.08 14.35
CA TRP A 67 1.02 25.18 13.63
C TRP A 67 1.96 25.94 14.56
N HIS A 68 3.14 26.27 14.06
CA HIS A 68 4.12 27.12 14.71
C HIS A 68 4.43 28.29 13.77
N GLU A 69 4.59 29.48 14.35
CA GLU A 69 5.01 30.69 13.64
C GLU A 69 6.51 30.66 13.30
#